data_AF-A0A101RKN1-F1
#
_entry.id   AF-A0A101RKN1-F1
#
_cell.length_a   1.000
_cell.length_b   1.000
_cell.length_c   1.000
_cell.angle_alpha   90.00
_cell.angle_beta   90.00
_cell.angle_gamma   90.00
#
_symmetry.space_group_name_H-M   'P 1'
#
loop_
_entity.id
_entity.type
_entity.pdbx_description
1 polymer ?
#
loop_
_entity_poly.entity_id
_entity_poly.type
_entity_poly.pdbx_seq_one_letter_code
_entity_poly.pdbx_strand_id
1 'polypeptide(L)'
;MHYWWKIKGISDDRTQCDCCGLSGLKRTVALMPLDAEGNENGTAEDVAYYGTSCAAKALGWRQGKVTSAALTAQHKRNELDHYARRIISIYAPIESAPTSVQARIFHQRNRYTHRPPVSSTKEVAKLLAEARAQLGDTLTGPARPARIEDFQRFTVVLNRSGSVDGVLRVPDEENKRQEQGAAAQRRAAEIRGSVRVVAALDVVSAGDVAIADDLTREWNEKAWQAAHA
;
A
#
# COMPACT_ATOMS: atom_id res chain seq x y z
N MET A 1 -37.18 6.20 1.31
CA MET A 1 -35.97 6.06 0.48
C MET A 1 -35.42 4.66 0.67
N HIS A 2 -35.41 3.84 -0.38
CA HIS A 2 -34.62 2.60 -0.38
C HIS A 2 -33.20 2.99 -0.81
N TYR A 3 -32.31 3.12 0.16
CA TYR A 3 -30.89 3.22 -0.16
C TYR A 3 -30.40 1.83 -0.55
N TRP A 4 -29.89 1.71 -1.77
CA TRP A 4 -29.06 0.57 -2.14
C TRP A 4 -27.68 0.77 -1.50
N TRP A 5 -27.06 -0.33 -1.10
CA TRP A 5 -25.80 -0.29 -0.36
C TRP A 5 -24.75 -1.14 -1.06
N LYS A 6 -23.50 -0.68 -1.00
CA LYS A 6 -22.32 -1.43 -1.43
C LYS A 6 -21.40 -1.67 -0.24
N ILE A 7 -20.98 -2.91 -0.05
CA ILE A 7 -19.96 -3.24 0.95
C ILE A 7 -18.61 -2.73 0.46
N LYS A 8 -17.96 -1.88 1.25
CA LYS A 8 -16.63 -1.35 0.96
C LYS A 8 -15.52 -2.13 1.67
N GLY A 9 -15.85 -2.87 2.71
CA GLY A 9 -14.90 -3.69 3.47
C GLY A 9 -15.35 -3.86 4.92
N ILE A 10 -14.37 -4.07 5.80
CA ILE A 10 -14.58 -4.24 7.24
C ILE A 10 -13.81 -3.16 8.00
N SER A 11 -14.30 -2.76 9.17
CA SER A 11 -13.56 -1.91 10.10
C SER A 11 -13.50 -2.59 11.46
N ASP A 12 -12.30 -2.73 11.99
CA ASP A 12 -12.06 -3.23 13.36
C ASP A 12 -11.95 -2.06 14.37
N ASP A 13 -11.81 -0.81 13.89
CA ASP A 13 -11.75 0.40 14.72
C ASP A 13 -13.13 0.92 15.13
N ARG A 14 -14.15 0.69 14.29
CA ARG A 14 -15.53 1.05 14.58
C ARG A 14 -16.20 -0.10 15.32
N THR A 15 -16.43 0.10 16.62
CA THR A 15 -16.93 -0.92 17.54
C THR A 15 -18.42 -0.76 17.90
N GLN A 16 -19.13 0.17 17.24
CA GLN A 16 -20.57 0.39 17.42
C GLN A 16 -21.30 0.22 16.08
N CYS A 17 -22.51 -0.35 16.12
CA CYS A 17 -23.40 -0.46 14.95
C CYS A 17 -24.25 0.80 14.80
N ASP A 18 -24.14 1.49 13.67
CA ASP A 18 -24.92 2.71 13.39
C ASP A 18 -26.43 2.43 13.20
N CYS A 19 -26.82 1.18 12.93
CA CYS A 19 -28.23 0.81 12.76
C CYS A 19 -28.96 0.55 14.08
N CYS A 20 -28.32 -0.11 15.05
CA CYS A 20 -28.98 -0.54 16.29
C CYS A 20 -28.32 -0.03 17.58
N GLY A 21 -27.23 0.74 17.47
CA GLY A 21 -26.49 1.29 18.60
C GLY A 21 -25.67 0.28 19.40
N LEU A 22 -25.72 -1.01 19.07
CA LEU A 22 -24.97 -2.05 19.79
C LEU A 22 -23.46 -1.77 19.72
N SER A 23 -22.83 -1.66 20.89
CA SER A 23 -21.41 -1.37 21.08
C SER A 23 -20.59 -2.62 21.44
N GLY A 24 -19.26 -2.49 21.49
CA GLY A 24 -18.36 -3.60 21.81
C GLY A 24 -18.24 -4.63 20.69
N LEU A 25 -18.57 -4.24 19.46
CA LEU A 25 -18.39 -5.08 18.29
C LEU A 25 -16.90 -5.23 17.98
N LYS A 26 -16.46 -6.46 17.73
CA LYS A 26 -15.10 -6.74 17.28
C LYS A 26 -14.82 -6.23 15.86
N ARG A 27 -15.89 -6.03 15.08
CA ARG A 27 -15.85 -5.71 13.66
C ARG A 27 -17.19 -5.16 13.20
N THR A 28 -17.13 -4.18 12.30
CA THR A 28 -18.28 -3.67 11.55
C THR A 28 -18.04 -3.81 10.04
N VAL A 29 -19.12 -3.81 9.28
CA VAL A 29 -19.15 -3.80 7.83
C VAL A 29 -19.42 -2.37 7.38
N ALA A 30 -18.53 -1.83 6.54
CA ALA A 30 -18.68 -0.48 6.01
C ALA A 30 -19.57 -0.52 4.74
N LEU A 31 -20.69 0.20 4.79
CA LEU A 31 -21.70 0.26 3.73
C LEU A 31 -21.74 1.66 3.13
N MET A 32 -21.47 1.76 1.84
CA MET A 32 -21.59 2.99 1.05
C MET A 32 -22.98 3.05 0.42
N PRO A 33 -23.75 4.14 0.61
CA PRO A 33 -25.01 4.34 -0.11
C PRO A 33 -24.78 4.41 -1.62
N LEU A 34 -25.77 3.96 -2.39
CA LEU A 34 -25.80 4.02 -3.84
C LEU A 34 -26.98 4.88 -4.33
N ASP A 35 -26.83 5.48 -5.51
CA ASP A 35 -27.90 6.16 -6.24
C ASP A 35 -28.81 5.16 -6.97
N ALA A 36 -29.80 5.68 -7.70
CA ALA A 36 -30.76 4.87 -8.45
C ALA A 36 -30.13 4.15 -9.66
N GLU A 37 -28.93 4.53 -10.04
CA GLU A 37 -28.13 3.97 -11.12
C GLU A 37 -27.09 2.96 -10.59
N GLY A 38 -26.96 2.83 -9.27
CA GLY A 38 -26.03 1.91 -8.61
C GLY A 38 -24.60 2.47 -8.43
N ASN A 39 -24.39 3.77 -8.65
CA ASN A 39 -23.14 4.45 -8.36
C ASN A 39 -23.07 4.86 -6.90
N GLU A 40 -21.86 5.06 -6.38
CA GLU A 40 -21.66 5.51 -4.99
C GLU A 40 -22.25 6.91 -4.81
N ASN A 41 -23.17 7.05 -3.85
CA ASN A 41 -23.95 8.25 -3.59
C ASN A 41 -23.62 8.82 -2.21
N GLY A 42 -22.40 9.32 -2.06
CA GLY A 42 -21.90 9.87 -0.82
C GLY A 42 -20.38 9.96 -0.79
N THR A 43 -19.89 10.50 0.32
CA THR A 43 -18.48 10.61 0.66
C THR A 43 -18.13 9.60 1.76
N ALA A 44 -16.89 9.65 2.27
CA ALA A 44 -16.51 8.83 3.43
C ALA A 44 -17.36 9.11 4.68
N GLU A 45 -17.98 10.29 4.79
CA GLU A 45 -18.84 10.67 5.91
C GLU A 45 -20.22 10.01 5.86
N ASP A 46 -20.67 9.60 4.67
CA ASP A 46 -21.97 8.96 4.45
C ASP A 46 -21.92 7.43 4.63
N VAL A 47 -20.75 6.89 4.93
CA VAL A 47 -20.54 5.45 5.13
C VAL A 47 -21.15 5.02 6.46
N ALA A 48 -22.03 4.01 6.41
CA ALA A 48 -22.61 3.41 7.60
C ALA A 48 -21.82 2.18 8.05
N TYR A 49 -21.55 2.07 9.34
CA TYR A 49 -20.84 0.95 9.96
C TYR A 49 -21.81 0.05 10.72
N TYR A 50 -22.17 -1.08 10.09
CA TYR A 50 -23.15 -2.00 10.67
C TYR A 50 -22.48 -3.29 11.16
N GLY A 51 -22.97 -3.83 12.28
CA GLY A 51 -22.72 -5.23 12.60
C GLY A 51 -23.27 -6.14 11.50
N THR A 52 -22.68 -7.32 11.30
CA THR A 52 -23.02 -8.24 10.19
C THR A 52 -24.51 -8.55 10.09
N SER A 53 -25.19 -8.70 11.23
CA SER A 53 -26.64 -8.94 11.31
C SER A 53 -27.46 -7.77 10.77
N CYS A 54 -27.08 -6.53 11.10
CA CYS A 54 -27.75 -5.33 10.61
C CYS A 54 -27.44 -5.07 9.14
N ALA A 55 -26.19 -5.29 8.71
CA ALA A 55 -25.81 -5.22 7.30
C ALA A 55 -26.60 -6.24 6.46
N ALA A 56 -26.79 -7.46 6.95
CA ALA A 56 -27.61 -8.48 6.30
C ALA A 56 -29.06 -8.03 6.10
N LYS A 57 -29.67 -7.41 7.11
CA LYS A 57 -31.01 -6.83 7.01
C LYS A 57 -31.04 -5.68 6.00
N ALA A 58 -30.09 -4.75 6.07
CA ALA A 58 -30.02 -3.59 5.18
C ALA A 58 -29.83 -3.98 3.69
N LEU A 59 -29.09 -5.06 3.43
CA LEU A 59 -28.83 -5.58 2.08
C LEU A 59 -29.88 -6.60 1.59
N GLY A 60 -30.78 -7.06 2.46
CA GLY A 60 -31.67 -8.19 2.16
C GLY A 60 -30.91 -9.50 1.89
N TRP A 61 -29.74 -9.68 2.50
CA TRP A 61 -28.85 -10.82 2.28
C TRP A 61 -28.80 -11.75 3.50
N ARG A 62 -28.33 -12.99 3.31
CA ARG A 62 -27.93 -13.86 4.42
C ARG A 62 -26.62 -13.34 5.03
N GLN A 63 -26.47 -13.47 6.35
CA GLN A 63 -25.25 -13.03 7.06
C GLN A 63 -23.97 -13.63 6.47
N GLY A 64 -23.97 -14.93 6.13
CA GLY A 64 -22.80 -15.57 5.50
C GLY A 64 -22.39 -14.93 4.17
N LYS A 65 -23.36 -14.46 3.36
CA LYS A 65 -23.09 -13.73 2.12
C LYS A 65 -22.47 -12.36 2.40
N VAL A 66 -22.96 -11.64 3.42
CA VAL A 66 -22.38 -10.37 3.86
C VAL A 66 -20.93 -10.56 4.33
N THR A 67 -20.67 -11.55 5.19
CA THR A 67 -19.32 -11.85 5.66
C THR A 67 -18.38 -12.15 4.50
N SER A 68 -18.78 -13.02 3.57
CA SER A 68 -17.98 -13.34 2.39
C SER A 68 -17.69 -12.11 1.52
N ALA A 69 -18.73 -11.33 1.18
CA ALA A 69 -18.57 -10.13 0.37
C ALA A 69 -17.72 -9.05 1.06
N ALA A 70 -17.82 -8.90 2.38
CA ALA A 70 -17.01 -7.96 3.15
C ALA A 70 -15.54 -8.38 3.19
N LEU A 71 -15.25 -9.68 3.33
CA LEU A 71 -13.90 -10.21 3.24
C LEU A 71 -13.31 -10.04 1.84
N THR A 72 -14.09 -10.31 0.78
CA THR A 72 -13.65 -10.06 -0.61
C THR A 72 -13.36 -8.58 -0.86
N ALA A 73 -14.23 -7.68 -0.40
CA ALA A 73 -14.00 -6.24 -0.52
C ALA A 73 -12.75 -5.79 0.25
N GLN A 74 -12.54 -6.33 1.45
CA GLN A 74 -11.34 -6.05 2.25
C GLN A 74 -10.07 -6.56 1.58
N HIS A 75 -10.09 -7.78 1.05
CA HIS A 75 -8.97 -8.34 0.31
C HIS A 75 -8.56 -7.45 -0.86
N LYS A 76 -9.55 -7.01 -1.65
CA LYS A 76 -9.32 -6.09 -2.78
C LYS A 76 -8.73 -4.75 -2.31
N ARG A 77 -9.16 -4.20 -1.17
CA ARG A 77 -8.53 -3.01 -0.58
C ARG A 77 -7.09 -3.27 -0.17
N ASN A 78 -6.80 -4.41 0.46
CA ASN A 78 -5.45 -4.77 0.86
C ASN A 78 -4.51 -4.92 -0.36
N GLU A 79 -5.01 -5.47 -1.48
CA GLU A 79 -4.27 -5.52 -2.74
C GLU A 79 -3.98 -4.11 -3.31
N LEU A 80 -4.97 -3.22 -3.29
CA LEU A 80 -4.80 -1.83 -3.72
C LEU A 80 -3.82 -1.07 -2.81
N ASP A 81 -3.85 -1.33 -1.51
CA ASP A 81 -2.90 -0.75 -0.54
C ASP A 81 -1.48 -1.25 -0.81
N HIS A 82 -1.30 -2.54 -1.10
CA HIS A 82 0.00 -3.08 -1.49
C HIS A 82 0.51 -2.43 -2.77
N TYR A 83 -0.36 -2.27 -3.78
CA TYR A 83 -0.01 -1.58 -5.01
C TYR A 83 0.38 -0.11 -4.74
N ALA A 84 -0.39 0.60 -3.91
CA ALA A 84 -0.10 1.99 -3.54
C ALA A 84 1.24 2.13 -2.82
N ARG A 85 1.56 1.23 -1.86
CA ARG A 85 2.86 1.22 -1.16
C ARG A 85 4.03 1.00 -2.13
N ARG A 86 3.85 0.10 -3.11
CA ARG A 86 4.83 -0.14 -4.18
C ARG A 86 5.05 1.12 -5.01
N ILE A 87 3.97 1.76 -5.47
CA ILE A 87 4.02 2.99 -6.26
C ILE A 87 4.76 4.09 -5.49
N ILE A 88 4.40 4.33 -4.23
CA ILE A 88 5.06 5.36 -3.42
C ILE A 88 6.52 5.02 -3.18
N SER A 89 6.86 3.78 -2.83
CA SER A 89 8.25 3.36 -2.56
C SER A 89 9.19 3.53 -3.76
N ILE A 90 8.65 3.44 -4.98
CA ILE A 90 9.43 3.61 -6.22
C ILE A 90 9.45 5.07 -6.67
N TYR A 91 8.30 5.74 -6.67
CA TYR A 91 8.15 7.01 -7.37
C TYR A 91 8.26 8.24 -6.46
N ALA A 92 7.97 8.13 -5.16
CA ALA A 92 8.12 9.28 -4.26
C ALA A 92 9.58 9.77 -4.20
N PRO A 93 10.61 8.88 -4.14
CA PRO A 93 12.00 9.33 -4.15
C PRO A 93 12.45 10.16 -5.35
N ILE A 94 11.69 10.13 -6.45
CA ILE A 94 12.04 10.82 -7.69
C ILE A 94 11.09 11.99 -7.98
N GLU A 95 10.17 12.31 -7.06
CA GLU A 95 9.19 13.39 -7.23
C GLU A 95 9.88 14.75 -7.42
N SER A 96 11.01 14.98 -6.74
CA SER A 96 11.85 16.16 -6.87
C SER A 96 13.02 16.00 -7.86
N ALA A 97 13.17 14.82 -8.47
CA ALA A 97 14.26 14.56 -9.41
C ALA A 97 14.05 15.30 -10.75
N PRO A 98 15.12 15.54 -11.53
CA PRO A 98 15.00 16.10 -12.88
C PRO A 98 14.04 15.29 -13.76
N THR A 99 13.32 15.96 -14.66
CA THR A 99 12.34 15.35 -15.59
C THR A 99 12.92 14.16 -16.37
N SER A 100 14.20 14.22 -16.75
CA SER A 100 14.89 13.12 -17.44
C SER A 100 15.03 11.86 -16.60
N VAL A 101 15.26 12.00 -15.29
CA VAL A 101 15.31 10.89 -14.32
C VAL A 101 13.93 10.28 -14.17
N GLN A 102 12.90 11.11 -13.95
CA GLN A 102 11.52 10.64 -13.83
C GLN A 102 11.07 9.88 -15.08
N ALA A 103 11.37 10.42 -16.27
CA ALA A 103 11.06 9.76 -17.53
C ALA A 103 11.78 8.42 -17.68
N ARG A 104 13.07 8.36 -17.36
CA ARG A 104 13.87 7.13 -17.50
C ARG A 104 13.32 6.01 -16.62
N ILE A 105 13.06 6.30 -15.35
CA ILE A 105 12.52 5.31 -14.40
C ILE A 105 11.12 4.88 -14.81
N PHE A 106 10.25 5.82 -15.18
CA PHE A 106 8.90 5.52 -15.65
C PHE A 106 8.91 4.58 -16.87
N HIS A 107 9.65 4.92 -17.93
CA HIS A 107 9.68 4.10 -19.15
C HIS A 107 10.35 2.75 -18.95
N GLN A 108 11.36 2.66 -18.08
CA GLN A 108 12.02 1.39 -17.78
C GLN A 108 11.07 0.39 -17.12
N ARG A 109 10.14 0.85 -16.30
CA ARG A 109 9.14 -0.02 -15.63
C ARG A 109 7.88 -0.23 -16.47
N ASN A 110 7.59 0.68 -17.39
CA ASN A 110 6.42 0.65 -18.26
C ASN A 110 6.80 0.36 -19.72
N ARG A 111 7.81 -0.48 -19.98
CA ARG A 111 8.31 -0.77 -21.34
C ARG A 111 7.23 -1.27 -22.31
N TYR A 112 6.20 -1.92 -21.78
CA TYR A 112 5.11 -2.50 -22.56
C TYR A 112 3.85 -1.63 -22.62
N THR A 113 3.88 -0.37 -22.16
CA THR A 113 2.73 0.51 -22.36
C THR A 113 2.59 0.82 -23.85
N HIS A 114 1.56 0.25 -24.47
CA HIS A 114 1.25 0.39 -25.90
C HIS A 114 1.04 1.84 -26.36
N ARG A 115 0.84 2.77 -25.43
CA ARG A 115 0.75 4.20 -25.68
C ARG A 115 1.57 4.93 -24.62
N PRO A 116 2.84 5.29 -24.90
CA PRO A 116 3.62 6.06 -23.95
C PRO A 116 2.90 7.39 -23.69
N PRO A 117 2.82 7.82 -22.42
CA PRO A 117 2.13 9.05 -22.08
C PRO A 117 2.84 10.26 -22.70
N VAL A 118 2.08 11.33 -22.92
CA VAL A 118 2.60 12.59 -23.46
C VAL A 118 3.60 13.23 -22.48
N SER A 119 3.49 12.93 -21.18
CA SER A 119 4.45 13.36 -20.16
C SER A 119 4.57 12.32 -19.04
N SER A 120 5.73 11.68 -18.93
CA SER A 120 6.07 10.75 -17.85
C SER A 120 5.98 11.39 -16.46
N THR A 121 6.39 12.65 -16.31
CA THR A 121 6.26 13.39 -15.04
C THR A 121 4.80 13.57 -14.62
N LYS A 122 3.89 13.88 -15.56
CA LYS A 122 2.45 13.96 -15.24
C LYS A 122 1.90 12.60 -14.80
N GLU A 123 2.32 11.52 -15.44
CA GLU A 123 1.90 10.17 -15.02
C GLU A 123 2.47 9.77 -13.66
N VAL A 124 3.74 10.09 -13.39
CA VAL A 124 4.35 9.85 -12.07
C VAL A 124 3.58 10.61 -10.99
N ALA A 125 3.28 11.89 -11.21
CA ALA A 125 2.48 12.69 -10.27
C ALA A 125 1.07 12.13 -10.07
N LYS A 126 0.42 11.67 -11.15
CA LYS A 126 -0.89 11.04 -11.09
C LYS A 126 -0.86 9.73 -10.28
N LEU A 127 0.09 8.84 -10.57
CA LEU A 127 0.26 7.58 -9.85
C LEU A 127 0.50 7.82 -8.35
N LEU A 128 1.33 8.81 -8.00
CA LEU A 128 1.57 9.19 -6.62
C LEU A 128 0.32 9.76 -5.94
N ALA A 129 -0.44 10.61 -6.62
CA ALA A 129 -1.68 11.17 -6.10
C ALA A 129 -2.72 10.06 -5.83
N GLU A 130 -2.91 9.14 -6.76
CA GLU A 130 -3.82 7.99 -6.61
C GLU A 130 -3.38 7.08 -5.47
N ALA A 131 -2.08 6.76 -5.37
CA ALA A 131 -1.55 5.91 -4.30
C ALA A 131 -1.69 6.58 -2.92
N ARG A 132 -1.40 7.88 -2.80
CA ARG A 132 -1.58 8.64 -1.56
C ARG A 132 -3.05 8.74 -1.17
N ALA A 133 -3.95 8.95 -2.12
CA ALA A 133 -5.39 8.93 -1.85
C ALA A 133 -5.86 7.57 -1.35
N GLN A 134 -5.39 6.47 -1.96
CA GLN A 134 -5.70 5.11 -1.51
C GLN A 134 -5.25 4.86 -0.07
N LEU A 135 -4.02 5.23 0.30
CA LEU A 135 -3.49 5.04 1.66
C LEU A 135 -4.04 6.06 2.68
N GLY A 136 -4.52 7.21 2.21
CA GLY A 136 -5.23 8.21 3.01
C GLY A 136 -6.70 7.87 3.28
N ASP A 137 -7.29 6.92 2.56
CA ASP A 137 -8.70 6.53 2.73
C ASP A 137 -8.96 5.85 4.08
N THR A 138 -9.64 6.55 4.99
CA THR A 138 -9.91 6.09 6.35
C THR A 138 -11.18 5.24 6.50
N LEU A 139 -11.80 4.81 5.41
CA LEU A 139 -13.10 4.13 5.45
C LEU A 139 -13.06 2.81 6.22
N THR A 140 -12.00 2.02 6.05
CA THR A 140 -11.86 0.70 6.70
C THR A 140 -10.78 0.64 7.78
N GLY A 141 -10.21 1.79 8.15
CA GLY A 141 -9.13 1.86 9.12
C GLY A 141 -8.48 3.24 9.21
N PRO A 142 -7.43 3.43 10.02
CA PRO A 142 -6.68 4.68 10.06
C PRO A 142 -5.95 4.94 8.72
N ALA A 143 -5.54 6.19 8.52
CA ALA A 143 -4.66 6.55 7.42
C ALA A 143 -3.35 5.76 7.52
N ARG A 144 -2.86 5.27 6.37
CA ARG A 144 -1.64 4.47 6.27
C ARG A 144 -0.44 5.37 5.87
N PRO A 145 0.78 5.02 6.30
CA PRO A 145 2.03 5.60 5.80
C PRO A 145 2.05 5.82 4.29
N ALA A 146 2.35 7.03 3.83
CA ALA A 146 2.24 7.41 2.42
C ALA A 146 3.27 8.45 1.96
N ARG A 147 4.20 8.86 2.84
CA ARG A 147 5.24 9.85 2.55
C ARG A 147 6.63 9.26 2.73
N ILE A 148 7.66 9.98 2.27
CA ILE A 148 9.05 9.53 2.35
C ILE A 148 9.51 9.46 3.81
N GLU A 149 9.00 10.37 4.65
CA GLU A 149 9.26 10.40 6.10
C GLU A 149 8.73 9.14 6.80
N ASP A 150 7.80 8.41 6.19
CA ASP A 150 7.30 7.15 6.74
C ASP A 150 8.13 5.92 6.29
N PHE A 151 9.15 6.10 5.44
CA PHE A 151 9.93 4.99 4.91
C PHE A 151 10.80 4.37 6.00
N GLN A 152 10.84 3.04 6.00
CA GLN A 152 11.71 2.25 6.85
C GLN A 152 12.87 1.69 6.03
N ARG A 153 14.01 1.47 6.67
CA ARG A 153 15.18 0.82 6.06
C ARG A 153 15.02 -0.70 6.12
N PHE A 154 15.37 -1.36 5.03
CA PHE A 154 15.32 -2.82 4.90
C PHE A 154 16.64 -3.36 4.34
N THR A 155 17.12 -4.44 4.94
CA THR A 155 18.18 -5.29 4.38
C THR A 155 17.53 -6.31 3.46
N VAL A 156 17.93 -6.33 2.20
CA VAL A 156 17.43 -7.27 1.19
C VAL A 156 18.58 -8.17 0.72
N VAL A 157 18.40 -9.47 0.85
CA VAL A 157 19.31 -10.49 0.33
C VAL A 157 18.79 -10.93 -1.04
N LEU A 158 19.62 -10.79 -2.06
CA LEU A 158 19.35 -11.25 -3.41
C LEU A 158 20.17 -12.51 -3.68
N ASN A 159 19.59 -13.49 -4.36
CA ASN A 159 20.31 -14.68 -4.81
C ASN A 159 21.17 -14.38 -6.06
N ARG A 160 21.84 -15.41 -6.59
CA ARG A 160 22.70 -15.28 -7.80
C ARG A 160 21.96 -14.77 -9.04
N SER A 161 20.65 -15.03 -9.18
CA SER A 161 19.85 -14.54 -10.31
C SER A 161 19.38 -13.09 -10.12
N GLY A 162 19.68 -12.46 -8.98
CA GLY A 162 19.18 -11.14 -8.63
C GLY A 162 17.75 -11.14 -8.08
N SER A 163 17.17 -12.31 -7.80
CA SER A 163 15.84 -12.43 -7.18
C SER A 163 15.95 -12.32 -5.66
N VAL A 164 14.90 -11.85 -5.00
CA VAL A 164 14.84 -11.73 -3.53
C VAL A 164 14.85 -13.11 -2.86
N ASP A 165 15.85 -13.35 -2.00
CA ASP A 165 15.94 -14.51 -1.09
C ASP A 165 15.33 -14.18 0.28
N GLY A 166 15.49 -12.94 0.75
CA GLY A 166 14.94 -12.49 2.02
C GLY A 166 14.95 -10.98 2.20
N VAL A 167 14.04 -10.48 3.03
CA VAL A 167 13.91 -9.05 3.37
C VAL A 167 13.70 -8.93 4.87
N LEU A 168 14.50 -8.08 5.52
CA LEU A 168 14.44 -7.83 6.96
C LEU A 168 14.44 -6.33 7.22
N ARG A 169 13.57 -5.85 8.11
CA ARG A 169 13.61 -4.46 8.57
C ARG A 169 14.93 -4.22 9.30
N VAL A 170 15.56 -3.09 9.05
CA VAL A 170 16.80 -2.68 9.74
C VAL A 170 16.46 -2.23 11.16
N PRO A 171 17.07 -2.80 12.20
CA PRO A 171 16.86 -2.37 13.58
C PRO A 171 17.40 -0.96 13.85
N ASP A 172 16.75 -0.27 14.78
CA ASP A 172 17.19 1.05 15.25
C ASP A 172 18.48 0.94 16.09
N GLU A 173 18.60 -0.13 16.88
CA GLU A 173 19.77 -0.42 17.70
C GLU A 173 20.99 -0.84 16.85
N GLU A 174 22.12 -0.15 17.05
CA GLU A 174 23.34 -0.34 16.25
C GLU A 174 23.91 -1.76 16.35
N ASN A 175 23.97 -2.36 17.54
CA ASN A 175 24.47 -3.73 17.70
C ASN A 175 23.61 -4.74 16.92
N LYS A 176 22.28 -4.64 17.03
CA LYS A 176 21.35 -5.51 16.27
C LYS A 176 21.47 -5.28 14.76
N ARG A 177 21.69 -4.04 14.33
CA ARG A 177 21.93 -3.69 12.93
C ARG A 177 23.21 -4.33 12.39
N GLN A 178 24.31 -4.28 13.14
CA GLN A 178 25.57 -4.90 12.77
C GLN A 178 25.45 -6.42 12.70
N GLU A 179 24.81 -7.04 13.71
CA GLU A 179 24.55 -8.48 13.74
C GLU A 179 23.71 -8.93 12.54
N GLN A 180 22.61 -8.22 12.26
CA GLN A 180 21.75 -8.49 11.10
C GLN A 180 22.51 -8.30 9.79
N GLY A 181 23.32 -7.25 9.67
CA GLY A 181 24.14 -6.99 8.50
C GLY A 181 25.14 -8.13 8.24
N ALA A 182 25.84 -8.58 9.28
CA ALA A 182 26.77 -9.71 9.19
C ALA A 182 26.05 -11.02 8.84
N ALA A 183 24.87 -11.27 9.40
CA ALA A 183 24.06 -12.45 9.06
C ALA A 183 23.59 -12.43 7.60
N ALA A 184 23.12 -11.27 7.11
CA ALA A 184 22.72 -11.10 5.72
C ALA A 184 23.90 -11.31 4.75
N GLN A 185 25.10 -10.82 5.10
CA GLN A 185 26.31 -11.02 4.30
C GLN A 185 26.72 -12.50 4.25
N ARG A 186 26.69 -13.21 5.38
CA ARG A 186 26.95 -14.66 5.41
C ARG A 186 25.97 -15.42 4.52
N ARG A 187 24.67 -15.13 4.65
CA ARG A 187 23.63 -15.74 3.83
C ARG A 187 23.84 -15.46 2.34
N ALA A 188 24.16 -14.21 1.98
CA ALA A 188 24.46 -13.85 0.59
C ALA A 188 25.68 -14.61 0.06
N ALA A 189 26.73 -14.78 0.86
CA ALA A 189 27.91 -15.56 0.45
C ALA A 189 27.58 -17.03 0.19
N GLU A 190 26.79 -17.66 1.07
CA GLU A 190 26.34 -19.06 0.93
C GLU A 190 25.58 -19.29 -0.39
N ILE A 191 24.67 -18.39 -0.75
CA ILE A 191 23.85 -18.49 -1.97
C ILE A 191 24.48 -17.83 -3.19
N ARG A 192 25.73 -17.34 -3.08
CA ARG A 192 26.45 -16.58 -4.12
C ARG A 192 25.64 -15.38 -4.63
N GLY A 193 24.97 -14.71 -3.70
CA GLY A 193 24.09 -13.59 -3.89
C GLY A 193 24.73 -12.23 -3.57
N SER A 194 23.89 -11.26 -3.26
CA SER A 194 24.31 -9.92 -2.82
C SER A 194 23.36 -9.38 -1.75
N VAL A 195 23.82 -8.39 -0.99
CA VAL A 195 23.00 -7.67 0.00
C VAL A 195 22.80 -6.24 -0.47
N ARG A 196 21.58 -5.73 -0.33
CA ARG A 196 21.24 -4.32 -0.55
C ARG A 196 20.54 -3.76 0.67
N VAL A 197 20.71 -2.46 0.92
CA VAL A 197 19.89 -1.74 1.89
C VAL A 197 19.11 -0.68 1.14
N VAL A 198 17.79 -0.65 1.35
CA VAL A 198 16.86 0.25 0.65
C VAL A 198 15.86 0.83 1.64
N ALA A 199 15.22 1.93 1.26
CA ALA A 199 14.12 2.53 2.00
C ALA A 199 12.79 2.27 1.28
N ALA A 200 11.75 1.84 2.00
CA ALA A 200 10.42 1.60 1.44
C ALA A 200 9.34 1.68 2.52
N LEU A 201 8.06 1.62 2.13
CA LEU A 201 6.95 1.61 3.08
C LEU A 201 6.70 0.24 3.74
N ASP A 202 7.07 -0.85 3.08
CA ASP A 202 6.93 -2.21 3.62
C ASP A 202 7.96 -3.19 3.05
N VAL A 203 7.97 -4.40 3.60
CA VAL A 203 8.86 -5.52 3.24
C VAL A 203 8.72 -5.90 1.77
N VAL A 204 7.50 -5.89 1.23
CA VAL A 204 7.22 -6.28 -0.16
C VAL A 204 7.79 -5.25 -1.13
N SER A 205 7.50 -3.97 -0.88
CA SER A 205 7.97 -2.84 -1.66
C SER A 205 9.48 -2.68 -1.56
N ALA A 206 10.10 -3.02 -0.43
CA ALA A 206 11.55 -3.06 -0.29
C ALA A 206 12.19 -4.08 -1.25
N GLY A 207 11.58 -5.26 -1.43
CA GLY A 207 12.01 -6.23 -2.44
C GLY A 207 11.97 -5.64 -3.86
N ASP A 208 10.87 -4.97 -4.21
CA ASP A 208 10.70 -4.31 -5.51
C ASP A 208 11.70 -3.18 -5.78
N VAL A 209 12.04 -2.39 -4.76
CA VAL A 209 13.06 -1.34 -4.84
C VAL A 209 14.44 -1.97 -4.95
N ALA A 210 14.72 -3.02 -4.20
CA ALA A 210 16.03 -3.68 -4.21
C ALA A 210 16.34 -4.32 -5.57
N ILE A 211 15.37 -4.85 -6.30
CA ILE A 211 15.58 -5.39 -7.66
C ILE A 211 15.43 -4.34 -8.77
N ALA A 212 15.05 -3.10 -8.42
CA ALA A 212 14.97 -2.00 -9.39
C ALA A 212 16.33 -1.68 -9.99
N ASP A 213 16.36 -0.89 -11.05
CA ASP A 213 17.58 -0.40 -11.68
C ASP A 213 18.39 0.51 -10.75
N ASP A 214 19.66 0.72 -11.10
CA ASP A 214 20.62 1.44 -10.27
C ASP A 214 20.20 2.89 -10.02
N LEU A 215 19.56 3.53 -11.00
CA LEU A 215 19.09 4.91 -10.85
C LEU A 215 17.93 4.99 -9.85
N THR A 216 16.97 4.08 -9.92
CA THR A 216 15.88 4.02 -8.92
C THR A 216 16.45 3.91 -7.51
N ARG A 217 17.48 3.06 -7.30
CA ARG A 217 18.10 2.86 -5.98
C ARG A 217 18.92 4.06 -5.53
N GLU A 218 19.63 4.72 -6.44
CA GLU A 218 20.39 5.94 -6.15
C GLU A 218 19.45 7.05 -5.63
N TRP A 219 18.33 7.27 -6.32
CA TRP A 219 17.35 8.28 -5.89
C TRP A 219 16.61 7.88 -4.62
N ASN A 220 16.35 6.58 -4.42
CA ASN A 220 15.81 6.07 -3.16
C ASN A 220 16.69 6.44 -1.96
N GLU A 221 18.01 6.22 -2.07
CA GLU A 221 18.97 6.58 -1.02
C GLU A 221 19.02 8.11 -0.82
N LYS A 222 19.14 8.89 -1.89
CA LYS A 222 19.20 10.36 -1.82
C LYS A 222 17.97 10.96 -1.16
N ALA A 223 16.78 10.52 -1.55
CA ALA A 223 15.52 11.03 -1.00
C ALA A 223 15.34 10.64 0.46
N TRP A 224 15.70 9.41 0.83
CA TRP A 224 15.64 8.97 2.22
C TRP A 224 16.59 9.78 3.10
N GLN A 225 17.84 9.98 2.67
CA GLN A 225 18.81 10.83 3.37
C GLN A 225 18.31 12.27 3.52
N ALA A 226 17.74 12.86 2.47
CA ALA A 226 17.21 14.22 2.52
C ALA A 226 16.05 14.39 3.51
N ALA A 227 15.20 13.37 3.68
CA ALA A 227 14.05 13.41 4.59
C ALA A 227 14.39 13.07 6.06
N HIS A 228 15.56 12.46 6.32
CA HIS A 228 15.95 11.98 7.66
C HIS A 228 17.31 12.52 8.14
N ALA A 229 17.89 13.50 7.44
CA ALA A 229 19.06 14.26 7.87
C ALA A 229 18.68 15.36 8.85
#